data_AF-A0AAD7TGB8-F1
#
_entry.id   AF-A0AAD7TGB8-F1
#
_cell.length_a   1.000
_cell.length_b   1.000
_cell.length_c   1.000
_cell.angle_alpha   90.00
_cell.angle_beta   90.00
_cell.angle_gamma   90.00
#
_symmetry.space_group_name_H-M   'P 1'
#
loop_
_entity.id
_entity.type
_entity.pdbx_description
1 polymer ?
#
loop_
_entity_poly.entity_id
_entity_poly.type
_entity_poly.pdbx_seq_one_letter_code
_entity_poly.pdbx_strand_id
1 'polypeptide(L)'
;MPPKRQNEGRAADELSGRERKKQKTAIARTIAVQPTAGPSSNATANATAGPSKSVRFDSMQGLPGAMDVERFAESRAFEINAMHEAMQNASSTQRAWQQLPRHLRRRAASHDVRRVPLRLRDKARAEMDPARRKALGRSMPKRSKKNQPSRTSQLLRRQKDKTWLETHIWHAKRMHMDNMWGYRLAITPTEKSFRPSHRASVHGSIIHDASYYATIELEGPEDILKAIIEACCDCQGPSPGAKRFVTGARAVDTFLYKYNSYPHELIAPVTISWCSRPATSEDVPMDPKDKKGKRKAKPATSGPPPDHKSLWIRVHPSVLVAAHQTLRLAASSVLDAAKQAGRDVTVEMADLREHLNVFEIMGPKASQVIKGVLKPVEDQSKEFKKVSTGASLAVKPRSSY
;
A
#
# COMPACT_ATOMS: atom_id res chain seq x y z
N MET A 1 -39.57 -9.88 -5.55
CA MET A 1 -38.44 -9.38 -6.36
C MET A 1 -39.01 -8.65 -7.56
N PRO A 2 -38.62 -7.41 -7.89
CA PRO A 2 -39.06 -6.79 -9.14
C PRO A 2 -38.28 -7.41 -10.31
N PRO A 3 -38.89 -7.54 -11.50
CA PRO A 3 -38.26 -8.24 -12.61
C PRO A 3 -37.11 -7.43 -13.20
N LYS A 4 -36.03 -8.15 -13.53
CA LYS A 4 -34.83 -7.70 -14.21
C LYS A 4 -35.21 -7.11 -15.57
N ARG A 5 -34.93 -5.82 -15.81
CA ARG A 5 -35.02 -5.23 -17.16
C ARG A 5 -33.95 -5.87 -18.05
N GLN A 6 -34.38 -6.27 -19.25
CA GLN A 6 -33.55 -6.81 -20.32
C GLN A 6 -32.51 -5.77 -20.77
N ASN A 7 -31.30 -6.27 -21.00
CA ASN A 7 -30.14 -5.51 -21.39
C ASN A 7 -30.00 -5.63 -22.91
N GLU A 8 -30.59 -4.71 -23.66
CA GLU A 8 -30.29 -4.56 -25.09
C GLU A 8 -29.09 -3.63 -25.28
N GLY A 9 -28.16 -4.09 -26.10
CA GLY A 9 -26.83 -3.52 -26.25
C GLY A 9 -26.82 -2.06 -26.69
N ARG A 10 -25.97 -1.25 -26.04
CA ARG A 10 -25.53 0.03 -26.60
C ARG A 10 -24.11 0.40 -26.15
N ALA A 11 -23.21 0.23 -27.11
CA ALA A 11 -22.08 1.10 -27.50
C ALA A 11 -20.99 1.50 -26.48
N ALA A 12 -19.76 1.37 -26.96
CA ALA A 12 -18.47 1.51 -26.30
C ALA A 12 -18.05 2.96 -25.93
N ASP A 13 -18.97 3.85 -25.54
CA ASP A 13 -18.65 5.29 -25.38
C ASP A 13 -19.13 5.91 -24.06
N GLU A 14 -19.42 5.10 -23.04
CA GLU A 14 -19.71 5.62 -21.71
C GLU A 14 -18.44 6.07 -20.97
N LEU A 15 -18.10 7.35 -21.14
CA LEU A 15 -17.06 8.04 -20.37
C LEU A 15 -17.16 7.70 -18.88
N SER A 16 -16.03 7.30 -18.29
CA SER A 16 -15.95 6.90 -16.89
C SER A 16 -16.46 8.02 -15.97
N GLY A 17 -17.07 7.69 -14.83
CA GLY A 17 -17.56 8.71 -13.89
C GLY A 17 -16.48 9.72 -13.44
N ARG A 18 -15.19 9.36 -13.53
CA ARG A 18 -14.06 10.27 -13.33
C ARG A 18 -13.85 11.22 -14.51
N GLU A 19 -14.00 10.73 -15.73
CA GLU A 19 -13.93 11.53 -16.96
C GLU A 19 -15.12 12.45 -17.06
N ARG A 20 -16.34 11.98 -16.77
CA ARG A 20 -17.53 12.85 -16.64
C ARG A 20 -17.31 13.95 -15.61
N LYS A 21 -16.69 13.65 -14.46
CA LYS A 21 -16.36 14.67 -13.45
C LYS A 21 -15.26 15.62 -13.91
N LYS A 22 -14.20 15.11 -14.56
CA LYS A 22 -13.10 15.92 -15.09
C LYS A 22 -13.59 16.84 -16.21
N GLN A 23 -14.41 16.33 -17.12
CA GLN A 23 -15.12 17.08 -18.15
C GLN A 23 -16.07 18.08 -17.51
N LYS A 24 -16.90 17.71 -16.53
CA LYS A 24 -17.77 18.68 -15.84
C LYS A 24 -16.98 19.79 -15.14
N THR A 25 -15.80 19.48 -14.59
CA THR A 25 -14.92 20.50 -14.00
C THR A 25 -14.19 21.33 -15.06
N ALA A 26 -13.89 20.76 -16.22
CA ALA A 26 -13.28 21.45 -17.36
C ALA A 26 -14.31 22.36 -18.05
N ILE A 27 -15.52 21.87 -18.32
CA ILE A 27 -16.67 22.63 -18.82
C ILE A 27 -17.01 23.78 -17.88
N ALA A 28 -17.00 23.56 -16.56
CA ALA A 28 -17.20 24.65 -15.59
C ALA A 28 -16.06 25.68 -15.54
N ARG A 29 -14.88 25.37 -16.10
CA ARG A 29 -13.70 26.26 -16.13
C ARG A 29 -13.42 26.85 -17.50
N THR A 30 -14.01 26.29 -18.55
CA THR A 30 -13.79 26.65 -19.95
C THR A 30 -15.14 27.10 -20.50
N ILE A 31 -15.26 28.40 -20.74
CA ILE A 31 -16.42 28.95 -21.45
C ILE A 31 -16.31 28.43 -22.89
N ALA A 32 -17.27 27.60 -23.33
CA ALA A 32 -17.30 27.17 -24.71
C ALA A 32 -17.61 28.38 -25.59
N VAL A 33 -16.73 28.69 -26.55
CA VAL A 33 -17.01 29.71 -27.56
C VAL A 33 -17.67 28.99 -28.73
N GLN A 34 -18.84 29.44 -29.17
CA GLN A 34 -19.48 28.85 -30.36
C GLN A 34 -18.60 29.12 -31.59
N PRO A 35 -18.40 28.13 -32.49
CA PRO A 35 -17.91 28.42 -33.82
C PRO A 35 -18.98 29.24 -34.55
N THR A 36 -18.63 30.44 -34.99
CA THR A 36 -19.53 31.31 -35.75
C THR A 36 -19.76 30.72 -37.13
N ALA A 37 -20.85 29.98 -37.32
CA ALA A 37 -21.34 29.63 -38.64
C ALA A 37 -22.03 30.87 -39.26
N GLY A 38 -21.24 31.73 -39.89
CA GLY A 38 -21.77 32.78 -40.78
C GLY A 38 -22.20 32.16 -42.13
N PRO A 39 -23.21 32.71 -42.81
CA PRO A 39 -23.57 32.25 -44.14
C PRO A 39 -22.48 32.69 -45.12
N SER A 40 -21.91 31.74 -45.86
CA SER A 40 -20.88 31.89 -46.90
C SER A 40 -19.41 32.03 -46.42
N SER A 41 -18.76 30.89 -46.21
CA SER A 41 -17.46 30.54 -46.82
C SER A 41 -16.95 29.22 -46.28
N ASN A 42 -16.48 28.35 -47.18
CA ASN A 42 -15.78 27.11 -46.85
C ASN A 42 -14.50 27.41 -46.05
N ALA A 43 -14.42 27.02 -44.78
CA ALA A 43 -13.16 26.73 -44.11
C ALA A 43 -13.38 25.94 -42.82
N THR A 44 -12.91 24.69 -42.82
CA THR A 44 -12.61 23.90 -41.63
C THR A 44 -11.44 24.54 -40.88
N ALA A 45 -11.71 25.44 -39.93
CA ALA A 45 -10.72 25.87 -38.93
C ALA A 45 -11.42 26.36 -37.66
N ASN A 46 -11.09 25.77 -36.51
CA ASN A 46 -11.48 26.29 -35.20
C ASN A 46 -10.90 27.71 -35.03
N ALA A 47 -11.72 28.66 -34.57
CA ALA A 47 -11.29 30.01 -34.28
C ALA A 47 -10.21 30.01 -33.17
N THR A 48 -8.96 30.26 -33.56
CA THR A 48 -7.85 30.47 -32.63
C THR A 48 -7.98 31.84 -32.00
N ALA A 49 -7.99 31.92 -30.66
CA ALA A 49 -7.99 33.19 -29.93
C ALA A 49 -6.68 33.95 -30.19
N GLY A 50 -6.71 34.87 -31.15
CA GLY A 50 -5.64 35.83 -31.39
C GLY A 50 -5.64 36.97 -30.36
N PRO A 51 -4.54 37.72 -30.23
CA PRO A 51 -4.49 38.89 -29.36
C PRO A 51 -5.54 39.89 -29.83
N SER A 52 -6.34 40.41 -28.90
CA SER A 52 -7.39 41.39 -29.15
C SER A 52 -6.80 42.55 -29.94
N LYS A 53 -7.01 42.59 -31.26
CA LYS A 53 -6.82 43.82 -32.03
C LYS A 53 -7.79 44.80 -31.39
N SER A 54 -7.25 45.82 -30.72
CA SER A 54 -8.05 46.96 -30.28
C SER A 54 -8.58 47.63 -31.54
N VAL A 55 -9.78 47.24 -31.95
CA VAL A 55 -10.54 47.97 -32.96
C VAL A 55 -10.87 49.30 -32.29
N ARG A 56 -10.08 50.32 -32.59
CA ARG A 56 -10.48 51.70 -32.33
C ARG A 56 -11.67 51.95 -33.24
N PHE A 57 -12.86 52.05 -32.65
CA PHE A 57 -14.06 52.49 -33.34
C PHE A 57 -13.96 54.01 -33.57
N ASP A 58 -13.10 54.42 -34.50
CA ASP A 58 -13.23 55.72 -35.12
C ASP A 58 -14.19 55.56 -36.29
N SER A 59 -15.28 56.31 -36.26
CA SER A 59 -16.44 56.31 -37.17
C SER A 59 -17.55 55.31 -36.86
N MET A 60 -18.77 55.84 -36.75
CA MET A 60 -20.05 55.12 -36.76
C MET A 60 -20.34 54.43 -38.12
N GLN A 61 -19.38 54.41 -39.06
CA GLN A 61 -19.55 53.83 -40.38
C GLN A 61 -19.43 52.31 -40.30
N GLY A 62 -20.55 51.61 -40.49
CA GLY A 62 -20.62 50.15 -40.53
C GLY A 62 -21.37 49.51 -39.36
N LEU A 63 -21.83 50.31 -38.38
CA LEU A 63 -22.79 49.85 -37.38
C LEU A 63 -24.21 50.02 -37.93
N PRO A 64 -25.10 49.03 -37.77
CA PRO A 64 -26.49 49.20 -38.15
C PRO A 64 -27.13 50.32 -37.31
N GLY A 65 -27.87 51.22 -37.95
CA GLY A 65 -28.50 52.38 -37.30
C GLY A 65 -29.58 52.00 -36.26
N ALA A 66 -30.02 50.75 -36.26
CA ALA A 66 -30.88 50.15 -35.24
C ALA A 66 -30.41 48.71 -34.95
N MET A 67 -30.41 48.31 -33.69
CA MET A 67 -30.08 46.96 -33.25
C MET A 67 -31.36 46.23 -32.86
N ASP A 68 -31.56 45.05 -33.45
CA ASP A 68 -32.55 44.10 -32.97
C ASP A 68 -32.04 43.45 -31.68
N VAL A 69 -32.61 43.90 -30.56
CA VAL A 69 -32.20 43.49 -29.21
C VAL A 69 -32.43 42.00 -28.98
N GLU A 70 -33.50 41.44 -29.55
CA GLU A 70 -33.90 40.06 -29.34
C GLU A 70 -32.89 39.11 -30.00
N ARG A 71 -32.64 39.30 -31.30
CA ARG A 71 -31.66 38.52 -32.05
C ARG A 71 -30.23 38.63 -31.50
N PHE A 72 -29.86 39.81 -31.01
CA PHE A 72 -28.55 40.02 -30.40
C PHE A 72 -28.42 39.32 -29.05
N ALA A 73 -29.45 39.39 -28.20
CA ALA A 73 -29.50 38.69 -26.93
C ALA A 73 -29.48 37.17 -27.12
N GLU A 74 -30.22 36.64 -28.09
CA GLU A 74 -30.22 35.22 -28.45
C GLU A 74 -28.84 34.73 -28.90
N SER A 75 -28.16 35.50 -29.76
CA SER A 75 -26.81 35.15 -30.25
C SER A 75 -25.77 35.04 -29.13
N ARG A 76 -25.99 35.74 -28.01
CA ARG A 76 -25.10 35.78 -26.85
C ARG A 76 -25.66 35.11 -25.61
N ALA A 77 -26.86 34.51 -25.69
CA ALA A 77 -27.53 33.89 -24.56
C ALA A 77 -26.68 32.76 -23.95
N PHE A 78 -25.99 31.99 -24.79
CA PHE A 78 -25.08 30.93 -24.32
C PHE A 78 -23.91 31.50 -23.51
N GLU A 79 -23.28 32.57 -24.00
CA GLU A 79 -22.13 33.20 -23.34
C GLU A 79 -22.53 33.85 -22.01
N ILE A 80 -23.67 34.57 -22.02
CA ILE A 80 -24.24 35.21 -20.83
C ILE A 80 -24.60 34.14 -19.79
N ASN A 81 -25.25 33.06 -20.19
CA ASN A 81 -25.61 31.96 -19.28
C ASN A 81 -24.37 31.23 -18.76
N ALA A 82 -23.38 30.95 -19.61
CA ALA A 82 -22.12 30.33 -19.20
C ALA A 82 -21.34 31.19 -18.21
N MET A 83 -21.29 32.52 -18.44
CA MET A 83 -20.68 33.47 -17.50
C MET A 83 -21.46 33.53 -16.19
N HIS A 84 -22.79 33.57 -16.24
CA HIS A 84 -23.65 33.60 -15.06
C HIS A 84 -23.47 32.33 -14.21
N GLU A 85 -23.49 31.15 -14.83
CA GLU A 85 -23.22 29.87 -14.15
C GLU A 85 -21.81 29.81 -13.56
N ALA A 86 -20.80 30.31 -14.29
CA ALA A 86 -19.43 30.38 -13.79
C ALA A 86 -19.33 31.31 -12.57
N MET A 87 -20.00 32.47 -12.60
CA MET A 87 -20.06 33.41 -11.48
C MET A 87 -20.79 32.83 -10.27
N GLN A 88 -21.92 32.14 -10.45
CA GLN A 88 -22.62 31.47 -9.35
C GLN A 88 -21.80 30.33 -8.73
N ASN A 89 -21.10 29.55 -9.57
CA ASN A 89 -20.23 28.47 -9.10
C ASN A 89 -18.95 28.99 -8.42
N ALA A 90 -18.41 30.13 -8.87
CA ALA A 90 -17.22 30.78 -8.30
C ALA A 90 -17.52 31.60 -7.05
N SER A 91 -18.72 32.22 -6.97
CA SER A 91 -19.26 32.92 -5.81
C SER A 91 -19.67 31.89 -4.75
N SER A 92 -18.67 31.21 -4.20
CA SER A 92 -18.86 30.28 -3.13
C SER A 92 -18.98 31.06 -1.82
N THR A 93 -20.23 31.28 -1.38
CA THR A 93 -20.59 31.77 -0.03
C THR A 93 -20.15 30.80 1.09
N GLN A 94 -19.49 29.70 0.71
CA GLN A 94 -18.97 28.70 1.62
C GLN A 94 -17.76 29.25 2.36
N ARG A 95 -17.75 29.00 3.67
CA ARG A 95 -16.63 29.31 4.56
C ARG A 95 -15.35 28.65 4.05
N ALA A 96 -14.19 29.22 4.37
CA ALA A 96 -12.88 28.76 3.90
C ALA A 96 -12.66 27.24 4.07
N TRP A 97 -13.11 26.64 5.17
CA TRP A 97 -12.98 25.20 5.43
C TRP A 97 -14.03 24.32 4.71
N GLN A 98 -15.13 24.90 4.23
CA GLN A 98 -16.13 24.19 3.43
C GLN A 98 -15.70 24.06 1.96
N GLN A 99 -14.85 24.97 1.46
CA GLN A 99 -14.32 24.88 0.09
C GLN A 99 -13.46 23.63 -0.15
N LEU A 100 -12.94 22.99 0.91
CA LEU A 100 -12.15 21.77 0.78
C LEU A 100 -13.00 20.55 0.37
N PRO A 101 -12.44 19.62 -0.43
CA PRO A 101 -13.02 18.31 -0.63
C PRO A 101 -13.32 17.60 0.70
N ARG A 102 -14.42 16.85 0.77
CA ARG A 102 -14.91 16.21 2.02
C ARG A 102 -13.82 15.43 2.77
N HIS A 103 -12.99 14.64 2.07
CA HIS A 103 -11.92 13.82 2.66
C HIS A 103 -10.75 14.65 3.24
N LEU A 104 -10.61 15.93 2.87
CA LEU A 104 -9.60 16.85 3.41
C LEU A 104 -10.14 17.72 4.56
N ARG A 105 -11.46 17.78 4.76
CA ARG A 105 -12.07 18.62 5.79
C ARG A 105 -11.70 18.13 7.19
N ARG A 106 -11.43 19.06 8.10
CA ARG A 106 -11.12 18.78 9.51
C ARG A 106 -12.12 19.51 10.40
N ARG A 107 -12.71 18.80 11.37
CA ARG A 107 -13.73 19.36 12.29
C ARG A 107 -13.21 20.56 13.09
N ALA A 108 -11.97 20.50 13.56
CA ALA A 108 -11.36 21.57 14.35
C ALA A 108 -10.83 22.76 13.53
N ALA A 109 -11.08 22.80 12.21
CA ALA A 109 -10.61 23.89 11.35
C ALA A 109 -11.25 25.26 11.68
N SER A 110 -12.45 25.25 12.28
CA SER A 110 -13.13 26.47 12.76
C SER A 110 -12.48 27.09 14.00
N HIS A 111 -11.71 26.31 14.77
CA HIS A 111 -11.03 26.77 15.99
C HIS A 111 -9.53 26.99 15.78
N ASP A 112 -8.91 26.28 14.83
CA ASP A 112 -7.49 26.37 14.54
C ASP A 112 -7.26 26.52 13.04
N VAL A 113 -6.90 27.75 12.63
CA VAL A 113 -6.59 28.14 11.25
C VAL A 113 -5.49 27.26 10.64
N ARG A 114 -4.57 26.71 11.45
CA ARG A 114 -3.43 25.92 10.95
C ARG A 114 -3.87 24.60 10.30
N ARG A 115 -5.09 24.12 10.63
CA ARG A 115 -5.67 22.89 10.05
C ARG A 115 -6.20 23.06 8.64
N VAL A 116 -6.25 24.29 8.14
CA VAL A 116 -6.60 24.63 6.75
C VAL A 116 -5.30 24.80 5.93
N PRO A 117 -5.27 24.42 4.63
CA PRO A 117 -4.13 24.64 3.74
C PRO A 117 -3.69 26.09 3.71
N LEU A 118 -2.39 26.33 3.53
CA LEU A 118 -1.76 27.65 3.60
C LEU A 118 -2.52 28.72 2.78
N ARG A 119 -2.85 28.40 1.52
CA ARG A 119 -3.59 29.28 0.59
C ARG A 119 -4.97 29.77 1.07
N LEU A 120 -5.59 29.08 2.03
CA LEU A 120 -6.91 29.41 2.56
C LEU A 120 -6.86 29.93 4.01
N ARG A 121 -5.66 30.06 4.60
CA ARG A 121 -5.51 30.47 6.00
C ARG A 121 -5.89 31.92 6.24
N ASP A 122 -5.61 32.82 5.31
CA ASP A 122 -5.93 34.25 5.49
C ASP A 122 -7.43 34.48 5.44
N LYS A 123 -8.12 33.84 4.47
CA LYS A 123 -9.59 33.81 4.42
C LYS A 123 -10.19 33.18 5.68
N ALA A 124 -9.65 32.05 6.14
CA ALA A 124 -10.11 31.41 7.38
C ALA A 124 -9.88 32.28 8.63
N ARG A 125 -8.78 33.05 8.68
CA ARG A 125 -8.50 33.97 9.79
C ARG A 125 -9.46 35.15 9.80
N ALA A 126 -9.79 35.69 8.64
CA ALA A 126 -10.79 36.76 8.49
C ALA A 126 -12.20 36.28 8.89
N GLU A 127 -12.52 35.01 8.63
CA GLU A 127 -13.81 34.39 9.01
C GLU A 127 -13.87 33.86 10.45
N MET A 128 -12.74 33.84 11.19
CA MET A 128 -12.75 33.38 12.58
C MET A 128 -13.25 34.49 13.49
N ASP A 129 -14.32 34.20 14.24
CA ASP A 129 -14.80 35.10 15.29
C ASP A 129 -13.67 35.38 16.28
N PRO A 130 -13.45 36.65 16.69
CA PRO A 130 -12.48 36.96 17.73
C PRO A 130 -12.84 36.17 18.97
N ALA A 131 -11.88 35.39 19.46
CA ALA A 131 -12.12 34.45 20.55
C ALA A 131 -12.73 35.18 21.75
N ARG A 132 -14.00 34.88 22.09
CA ARG A 132 -14.52 35.16 23.42
C ARG A 132 -13.65 34.38 24.39
N ARG A 133 -12.71 35.08 25.04
CA ARG A 133 -11.99 34.56 26.20
C ARG A 133 -13.02 34.34 27.30
N LYS A 134 -13.70 33.19 27.28
CA LYS A 134 -14.35 32.70 28.51
C LYS A 134 -13.23 32.57 29.53
N ALA A 135 -13.34 33.33 30.61
CA ALA A 135 -12.50 33.17 31.79
C ALA A 135 -12.68 31.73 32.27
N LEU A 136 -11.78 30.84 31.85
CA LEU A 136 -11.85 29.44 32.24
C LEU A 136 -11.45 29.37 33.71
N GLY A 137 -12.42 28.96 34.54
CA GLY A 137 -12.22 28.65 35.95
C GLY A 137 -11.04 27.71 36.18
N ARG A 138 -10.49 27.81 37.38
CA ARG A 138 -9.28 27.16 37.89
C ARG A 138 -9.06 25.76 37.30
N SER A 139 -7.98 25.61 36.52
CA SER A 139 -7.50 24.31 36.07
C SER A 139 -7.06 23.49 37.28
N MET A 140 -7.59 22.27 37.42
CA MET A 140 -7.11 21.29 38.39
C MET A 140 -5.58 21.12 38.28
N PRO A 141 -4.86 20.94 39.40
CA PRO A 141 -3.42 20.75 39.39
C PRO A 141 -3.07 19.47 38.63
N LYS A 142 -2.37 19.62 37.50
CA LYS A 142 -1.85 18.48 36.74
C LYS A 142 -0.58 17.97 37.43
N ARG A 143 -0.49 16.65 37.63
CA ARG A 143 0.74 15.98 38.09
C ARG A 143 1.93 16.47 37.27
N SER A 144 3.00 16.92 37.94
CA SER A 144 4.20 17.47 37.30
C SER A 144 4.68 16.57 36.17
N LYS A 145 5.04 17.17 35.02
CA LYS A 145 5.53 16.44 33.84
C LYS A 145 6.73 15.52 34.16
N LYS A 146 7.51 15.85 35.19
CA LYS A 146 8.66 15.04 35.66
C LYS A 146 8.24 13.69 36.27
N ASN A 147 7.03 13.60 36.82
CA ASN A 147 6.52 12.39 37.49
C ASN A 147 5.56 11.57 36.60
N GLN A 148 5.52 11.83 35.30
CA GLN A 148 4.73 11.05 34.36
C GLN A 148 5.60 9.94 33.76
N PRO A 149 5.12 8.67 33.75
CA PRO A 149 5.86 7.59 33.11
C PRO A 149 6.06 7.91 31.63
N SER A 150 7.19 7.48 31.06
CA SER A 150 7.48 7.70 29.64
C SER A 150 6.34 7.17 28.76
N ARG A 151 6.13 7.81 27.61
CA ARG A 151 5.08 7.36 26.68
C ARG A 151 5.27 5.89 26.31
N THR A 152 6.50 5.45 26.10
CA THR A 152 6.82 4.07 25.77
C THR A 152 6.39 3.10 26.88
N SER A 153 6.71 3.38 28.15
CA SER A 153 6.30 2.49 29.25
C SER A 153 4.78 2.45 29.44
N GLN A 154 4.09 3.57 29.21
CA GLN A 154 2.63 3.60 29.20
C GLN A 154 2.03 2.76 28.08
N LEU A 155 2.66 2.73 26.89
CA LEU A 155 2.20 1.94 25.75
C LEU A 155 2.47 0.45 25.96
N LEU A 156 3.66 0.07 26.44
CA LEU A 156 4.00 -1.32 26.76
C LEU A 156 3.04 -1.92 27.79
N ARG A 157 2.65 -1.14 28.81
CA ARG A 157 1.66 -1.59 29.81
C ARG A 157 0.29 -1.93 29.20
N ARG A 158 -0.05 -1.39 28.02
CA ARG A 158 -1.32 -1.66 27.31
C ARG A 158 -1.26 -2.91 26.41
N GLN A 159 -0.07 -3.49 26.22
CA GLN A 159 0.19 -4.62 25.31
C GLN A 159 0.27 -5.97 26.02
N LYS A 160 -0.16 -6.07 27.29
CA LYS A 160 -0.02 -7.31 28.07
C LYS A 160 -0.73 -8.52 27.45
N ASP A 161 -2.00 -8.36 27.11
CA ASP A 161 -2.82 -9.47 26.58
C ASP A 161 -2.91 -9.46 25.05
N LYS A 162 -2.24 -8.50 24.40
CA LYS A 162 -2.36 -8.25 22.97
C LYS A 162 -1.12 -7.62 22.39
N THR A 163 -0.63 -8.19 21.32
CA THR A 163 0.48 -7.66 20.55
C THR A 163 0.00 -6.55 19.63
N TRP A 164 0.81 -5.51 19.50
CA TRP A 164 0.55 -4.39 18.61
C TRP A 164 1.54 -4.45 17.45
N LEU A 165 1.03 -4.43 16.22
CA LEU A 165 1.88 -4.22 15.05
C LEU A 165 2.61 -2.87 15.15
N GLU A 166 3.73 -2.72 14.47
CA GLU A 166 4.52 -1.48 14.49
C GLU A 166 3.70 -0.26 14.02
N THR A 167 2.78 -0.48 13.08
CA THR A 167 1.88 0.52 12.53
C THR A 167 0.64 0.78 13.41
N HIS A 168 0.49 0.11 14.55
CA HIS A 168 -0.73 0.12 15.37
C HIS A 168 -1.18 1.54 15.72
N ILE A 169 -0.26 2.43 16.11
CA ILE A 169 -0.59 3.83 16.47
C ILE A 169 -1.19 4.58 15.26
N TRP A 170 -0.73 4.28 14.04
CA TRP A 170 -1.24 4.91 12.83
C TRP A 170 -2.66 4.43 12.53
N HIS A 171 -2.89 3.12 12.61
CA HIS A 171 -4.20 2.50 12.40
C HIS A 171 -5.20 2.89 13.48
N ALA A 172 -4.84 2.84 14.77
CA ALA A 172 -5.70 3.20 15.89
C ALA A 172 -6.19 4.65 15.85
N LYS A 173 -5.46 5.55 15.15
CA LYS A 173 -5.88 6.94 14.93
C LYS A 173 -6.90 7.12 13.80
N ARG A 174 -7.06 6.14 12.91
CA ARG A 174 -7.79 6.28 11.64
C ARG A 174 -8.86 5.20 11.43
N MET A 175 -8.74 4.08 12.14
CA MET A 175 -9.53 2.88 11.98
C MET A 175 -10.01 2.39 13.34
N HIS A 176 -11.12 1.66 13.31
CA HIS A 176 -11.61 0.90 14.45
C HIS A 176 -10.74 -0.35 14.63
N MET A 177 -10.29 -0.53 15.86
CA MET A 177 -9.36 -1.61 16.22
C MET A 177 -10.10 -2.67 17.03
N ASP A 178 -9.75 -3.94 16.82
CA ASP A 178 -10.28 -5.05 17.58
C ASP A 178 -9.21 -6.08 17.93
N ASN A 179 -9.46 -6.90 18.95
CA ASN A 179 -8.54 -7.94 19.38
C ASN A 179 -8.87 -9.25 18.65
N MET A 180 -7.97 -9.75 17.81
CA MET A 180 -8.14 -10.98 17.05
C MET A 180 -6.82 -11.75 17.04
N TRP A 181 -6.88 -13.07 17.30
CA TRP A 181 -5.73 -13.99 17.20
C TRP A 181 -4.50 -13.57 18.02
N GLY A 182 -4.70 -12.93 19.18
CA GLY A 182 -3.63 -12.42 20.03
C GLY A 182 -3.10 -11.03 19.65
N TYR A 183 -3.55 -10.47 18.53
CA TYR A 183 -3.17 -9.14 18.03
C TYR A 183 -4.29 -8.11 18.22
N ARG A 184 -3.95 -6.82 18.25
CA ARG A 184 -4.94 -5.74 18.07
C ARG A 184 -4.86 -5.13 16.68
N LEU A 185 -5.76 -5.57 15.81
CA LEU A 185 -5.78 -5.30 14.37
C LEU A 185 -6.83 -4.27 13.99
N ALA A 186 -6.66 -3.66 12.81
CA ALA A 186 -7.60 -2.70 12.26
C ALA A 186 -8.69 -3.42 11.45
N ILE A 187 -9.96 -3.23 11.81
CA ILE A 187 -11.08 -3.83 11.07
C ILE A 187 -11.57 -2.87 10.00
N THR A 188 -12.11 -1.72 10.41
CA THR A 188 -12.78 -0.78 9.50
C THR A 188 -12.23 0.63 9.64
N PRO A 189 -12.00 1.36 8.53
CA PRO A 189 -11.67 2.78 8.60
C PRO A 189 -12.83 3.60 9.18
N THR A 190 -12.50 4.71 9.84
CA THR A 190 -13.51 5.65 10.37
C THR A 190 -14.25 6.42 9.26
N GLU A 191 -13.64 6.54 8.08
CA GLU A 191 -14.29 7.09 6.90
C GLU A 191 -15.07 5.99 6.16
N LYS A 192 -16.25 6.34 5.63
CA LYS A 192 -17.04 5.44 4.79
C LYS A 192 -16.35 5.22 3.44
N SER A 193 -15.40 4.28 3.39
CA SER A 193 -14.51 4.10 2.26
C SER A 193 -14.74 2.81 1.46
N PHE A 194 -15.85 2.08 1.62
CA PHE A 194 -16.09 0.84 0.87
C PHE A 194 -15.94 1.01 -0.66
N ARG A 195 -16.73 1.90 -1.28
CA ARG A 195 -16.63 2.19 -2.72
C ARG A 195 -15.30 2.86 -3.11
N PRO A 196 -14.75 3.82 -2.35
CA PRO A 196 -13.40 4.33 -2.58
C PRO A 196 -12.31 3.25 -2.58
N SER A 197 -12.32 2.32 -1.63
CA SER A 197 -11.34 1.22 -1.52
C SER A 197 -11.43 0.29 -2.73
N HIS A 198 -12.65 -0.09 -3.15
CA HIS A 198 -12.84 -0.87 -4.38
C HIS A 198 -12.28 -0.15 -5.62
N ARG A 199 -12.64 1.14 -5.80
CA ARG A 199 -12.10 1.95 -6.91
C ARG A 199 -10.59 2.12 -6.85
N ALA A 200 -10.02 2.19 -5.65
CA ALA A 200 -8.57 2.26 -5.46
C ALA A 200 -7.89 0.94 -5.84
N SER A 201 -8.49 -0.21 -5.55
CA SER A 201 -7.98 -1.51 -6.00
C SER A 201 -8.02 -1.64 -7.53
N VAL A 202 -9.12 -1.25 -8.17
CA VAL A 202 -9.28 -1.41 -9.63
C VAL A 202 -8.48 -0.39 -10.45
N HIS A 203 -8.43 0.87 -10.04
CA HIS A 203 -7.85 1.96 -10.85
C HIS A 203 -6.64 2.66 -10.22
N GLY A 204 -6.37 2.38 -8.95
CA GLY A 204 -5.33 3.06 -8.17
C GLY A 204 -4.39 2.06 -7.52
N SER A 205 -4.12 2.30 -6.25
CA SER A 205 -3.39 1.37 -5.38
C SER A 205 -3.96 1.45 -3.98
N ILE A 206 -4.00 0.32 -3.28
CA ILE A 206 -4.35 0.22 -1.87
C ILE A 206 -3.30 -0.62 -1.15
N ILE A 207 -3.02 -0.30 0.11
CA ILE A 207 -2.05 -1.01 0.94
C ILE A 207 -2.76 -1.62 2.14
N HIS A 208 -2.42 -2.87 2.44
CA HIS A 208 -2.83 -3.61 3.62
C HIS A 208 -1.59 -3.99 4.44
N ASP A 209 -1.71 -3.86 5.76
CA ASP A 209 -0.68 -4.35 6.68
C ASP A 209 -1.00 -5.80 7.05
N ALA A 210 -0.19 -6.71 6.50
CA ALA A 210 -0.29 -8.16 6.66
C ALA A 210 0.78 -8.71 7.63
N SER A 211 1.39 -7.85 8.45
CA SER A 211 2.49 -8.23 9.36
C SER A 211 2.06 -9.15 10.50
N TYR A 212 0.75 -9.41 10.66
CA TYR A 212 0.24 -10.37 11.64
C TYR A 212 0.34 -11.83 11.18
N TYR A 213 0.64 -12.08 9.89
CA TYR A 213 0.97 -13.42 9.42
C TYR A 213 2.30 -13.86 10.02
N ALA A 214 2.34 -15.07 10.57
CA ALA A 214 3.56 -15.61 11.13
C ALA A 214 4.39 -16.30 10.06
N THR A 215 5.70 -16.10 10.13
CA THR A 215 6.67 -16.71 9.21
C THR A 215 7.53 -17.69 10.00
N ILE A 216 7.51 -18.96 9.59
CA ILE A 216 8.38 -20.00 10.10
C ILE A 216 9.52 -20.17 9.10
N GLU A 217 10.75 -20.11 9.59
CA GLU A 217 11.95 -20.38 8.81
C GLU A 217 12.45 -21.80 9.09
N LEU A 218 12.70 -22.56 8.02
CA LEU A 218 13.37 -23.85 8.07
C LEU A 218 14.70 -23.74 7.32
N GLU A 219 15.81 -23.97 8.01
CA GLU A 219 17.15 -24.00 7.41
C GLU A 219 17.69 -25.43 7.42
N GLY A 220 18.19 -25.89 6.28
CA GLY A 220 18.79 -27.21 6.14
C GLY A 220 19.07 -27.58 4.68
N PRO A 221 19.54 -28.82 4.42
CA PRO A 221 19.80 -29.28 3.06
C PRO A 221 18.53 -29.33 2.22
N GLU A 222 18.66 -28.97 0.95
CA GLU A 222 17.54 -28.88 0.00
C GLU A 222 16.69 -30.15 -0.06
N ASP A 223 17.32 -31.32 -0.11
CA ASP A 223 16.61 -32.60 -0.26
C ASP A 223 15.73 -32.93 0.95
N ILE A 224 16.22 -32.63 2.15
CA ILE A 224 15.48 -32.84 3.39
C ILE A 224 14.32 -31.86 3.49
N LEU A 225 14.54 -30.58 3.16
CA LEU A 225 13.49 -29.58 3.17
C LEU A 225 12.37 -29.92 2.17
N LYS A 226 12.72 -30.41 0.97
CA LYS A 226 11.72 -30.89 0.01
C LYS A 226 10.88 -32.03 0.58
N ALA A 227 11.53 -33.04 1.17
CA ALA A 227 10.84 -34.19 1.76
C ALA A 227 9.88 -33.77 2.89
N ILE A 228 10.27 -32.83 3.75
CA ILE A 228 9.41 -32.28 4.82
C ILE A 228 8.17 -31.62 4.22
N ILE A 229 8.34 -30.78 3.21
CA ILE A 229 7.22 -30.03 2.62
C ILE A 229 6.30 -30.96 1.83
N GLU A 230 6.86 -31.91 1.08
CA GLU A 230 6.09 -32.90 0.31
C GLU A 230 5.24 -33.80 1.23
N ALA A 231 5.73 -34.14 2.43
CA ALA A 231 4.97 -34.90 3.42
C ALA A 231 3.80 -34.11 4.06
N CYS A 232 3.82 -32.77 4.00
CA CYS A 232 2.83 -31.91 4.64
C CYS A 232 1.93 -31.15 3.66
N CYS A 233 2.29 -31.07 2.37
CA CYS A 233 1.57 -30.28 1.38
C CYS A 233 0.69 -31.13 0.46
N ASP A 234 -0.26 -30.47 -0.18
CA ASP A 234 -1.09 -31.06 -1.23
C ASP A 234 -0.24 -31.65 -2.37
N CYS A 235 -0.49 -32.92 -2.71
CA CYS A 235 0.19 -33.62 -3.80
C CYS A 235 -0.43 -33.38 -5.19
N GLN A 236 -1.66 -32.86 -5.26
CA GLN A 236 -2.35 -32.58 -6.54
C GLN A 236 -1.91 -31.25 -7.17
N GLY A 237 -1.44 -30.32 -6.34
CA GLY A 237 -0.93 -29.03 -6.77
C GLY A 237 0.51 -29.11 -7.32
N PRO A 238 1.04 -27.99 -7.83
CA PRO A 238 2.46 -27.92 -8.15
C PRO A 238 3.27 -28.09 -6.86
N SER A 239 4.08 -29.14 -6.78
CA SER A 239 4.83 -29.45 -5.57
C SER A 239 5.70 -28.26 -5.15
N PRO A 240 5.69 -27.85 -3.87
CA PRO A 240 6.55 -26.77 -3.38
C PRO A 240 8.05 -27.02 -3.62
N GLY A 241 8.45 -28.30 -3.75
CA GLY A 241 9.80 -28.74 -4.07
C GLY A 241 10.17 -28.71 -5.57
N ALA A 242 9.25 -28.31 -6.46
CA ALA A 242 9.53 -28.23 -7.89
C ALA A 242 10.62 -27.20 -8.21
N LYS A 243 11.44 -27.48 -9.24
CA LYS A 243 12.56 -26.61 -9.69
C LYS A 243 12.15 -25.14 -9.91
N ARG A 244 10.90 -24.88 -10.28
CA ARG A 244 10.35 -23.53 -10.52
C ARG A 244 10.30 -22.66 -9.26
N PHE A 245 10.25 -23.28 -8.07
CA PHE A 245 10.10 -22.61 -6.78
C PHE A 245 11.40 -22.62 -5.99
N VAL A 246 12.18 -23.71 -6.10
CA VAL A 246 13.47 -23.90 -5.44
C VAL A 246 14.49 -22.78 -5.77
N THR A 247 14.36 -22.13 -6.93
CA THR A 247 15.19 -20.97 -7.31
C THR A 247 14.92 -19.72 -6.45
N GLY A 248 13.82 -19.69 -5.71
CA GLY A 248 13.40 -18.55 -4.89
C GLY A 248 12.77 -17.40 -5.67
N ALA A 249 12.57 -17.55 -6.98
CA ALA A 249 11.98 -16.50 -7.82
C ALA A 249 10.46 -16.36 -7.66
N ARG A 250 9.78 -17.37 -7.12
CA ARG A 250 8.31 -17.44 -7.01
C ARG A 250 7.90 -18.02 -5.67
N ALA A 251 6.86 -17.44 -5.07
CA ALA A 251 6.15 -18.04 -3.95
C ALA A 251 5.12 -19.08 -4.43
N VAL A 252 4.78 -20.02 -3.54
CA VAL A 252 3.77 -21.06 -3.75
C VAL A 252 2.65 -20.84 -2.76
N ASP A 253 1.41 -20.82 -3.22
CA ASP A 253 0.25 -20.92 -2.34
C ASP A 253 -0.24 -22.37 -2.34
N THR A 254 -0.19 -23.03 -1.19
CA THR A 254 -0.62 -24.42 -0.99
C THR A 254 -1.40 -24.58 0.30
N PHE A 255 -1.96 -25.77 0.51
CA PHE A 255 -2.59 -26.16 1.76
C PHE A 255 -1.65 -27.04 2.57
N LEU A 256 -1.60 -26.80 3.88
CA LEU A 256 -0.86 -27.60 4.85
C LEU A 256 -1.81 -28.61 5.50
N TYR A 257 -1.41 -29.87 5.51
CA TYR A 257 -2.08 -31.00 6.14
C TYR A 257 -1.20 -31.54 7.28
N LYS A 258 -1.77 -32.36 8.17
CA LYS A 258 -0.92 -33.11 9.12
C LYS A 258 -0.01 -34.08 8.36
N TYR A 259 1.08 -34.48 9.00
CA TYR A 259 2.11 -35.36 8.43
C TYR A 259 1.49 -36.60 7.75
N ASN A 260 1.71 -36.75 6.44
CA ASN A 260 1.23 -37.86 5.60
C ASN A 260 -0.27 -38.18 5.73
N SER A 261 -1.09 -37.17 6.07
CA SER A 261 -2.54 -37.35 6.29
C SER A 261 -3.40 -36.95 5.09
N TYR A 262 -2.78 -36.50 4.00
CA TYR A 262 -3.50 -36.10 2.79
C TYR A 262 -4.40 -37.23 2.25
N PRO A 263 -5.68 -36.99 1.92
CA PRO A 263 -6.38 -35.70 1.80
C PRO A 263 -7.14 -35.25 3.07
N HIS A 264 -6.97 -35.94 4.20
CA HIS A 264 -7.67 -35.67 5.46
C HIS A 264 -6.88 -34.70 6.35
N GLU A 265 -7.55 -34.13 7.36
CA GLU A 265 -6.93 -33.26 8.38
C GLU A 265 -6.20 -32.01 7.84
N LEU A 266 -6.91 -31.23 7.03
CA LEU A 266 -6.47 -29.90 6.58
C LEU A 266 -6.26 -28.95 7.76
N ILE A 267 -5.09 -28.29 7.79
CA ILE A 267 -4.70 -27.33 8.82
C ILE A 267 -5.02 -25.90 8.38
N ALA A 268 -4.37 -25.42 7.32
CA ALA A 268 -4.51 -24.04 6.83
C ALA A 268 -3.99 -23.86 5.40
N PRO A 269 -4.43 -22.81 4.68
CA PRO A 269 -3.71 -22.29 3.53
C PRO A 269 -2.39 -21.63 3.98
N VAL A 270 -1.35 -21.82 3.18
CA VAL A 270 0.03 -21.44 3.49
C VAL A 270 0.70 -20.91 2.23
N THR A 271 1.49 -19.85 2.40
CA THR A 271 2.36 -19.33 1.34
C THR A 271 3.81 -19.70 1.64
N ILE A 272 4.45 -20.43 0.74
CA ILE A 272 5.82 -20.92 0.87
C ILE A 272 6.73 -20.15 -0.08
N SER A 273 7.87 -19.68 0.39
CA SER A 273 8.89 -19.05 -0.45
C SER A 273 10.29 -19.58 -0.09
N TRP A 274 11.03 -20.02 -1.10
CA TRP A 274 12.43 -20.41 -0.95
C TRP A 274 13.32 -19.16 -0.97
N CYS A 275 14.19 -19.03 0.02
CA CYS A 275 15.22 -18.00 0.03
C CYS A 275 16.50 -18.62 -0.53
N SER A 276 16.84 -18.26 -1.77
CA SER A 276 18.18 -18.53 -2.27
C SER A 276 19.13 -17.55 -1.60
N ARG A 277 20.11 -18.06 -0.83
CA ARG A 277 21.24 -17.24 -0.42
C ARG A 277 21.94 -16.80 -1.71
N PRO A 278 22.27 -15.50 -1.90
CA PRO A 278 23.10 -15.12 -3.02
C PRO A 278 24.42 -15.85 -2.86
N ALA A 279 24.82 -16.63 -3.87
CA ALA A 279 26.12 -17.26 -3.89
C ALA A 279 27.15 -16.18 -3.56
N THR A 280 27.82 -16.32 -2.41
CA THR A 280 29.01 -15.54 -2.14
C THR A 280 29.96 -15.80 -3.31
N SER A 281 30.63 -14.76 -3.79
CA SER A 281 31.47 -14.77 -5.00
C SER A 281 32.73 -15.64 -4.91
N GLU A 282 32.63 -16.83 -4.33
CA GLU A 282 33.63 -17.91 -4.35
C GLU A 282 33.20 -19.06 -5.29
N ASP A 283 31.96 -19.08 -5.79
CA ASP A 283 31.43 -20.15 -6.66
C ASP A 283 31.54 -19.87 -8.17
N VAL A 284 32.48 -19.02 -8.60
CA VAL A 284 32.84 -18.96 -10.03
C VAL A 284 33.86 -20.06 -10.29
N PRO A 285 33.62 -21.00 -11.23
CA PRO A 285 34.66 -21.95 -11.65
C PRO A 285 35.87 -21.16 -12.18
N MET A 286 36.95 -21.10 -11.40
CA MET A 286 38.21 -20.52 -11.86
C MET A 286 38.76 -21.38 -13.00
N ASP A 287 39.02 -20.76 -14.15
CA ASP A 287 39.78 -21.36 -15.25
C ASP A 287 41.12 -21.94 -14.74
N PRO A 288 41.58 -23.10 -15.25
CA PRO A 288 42.73 -23.84 -14.71
C PRO A 288 44.10 -23.26 -15.12
N LYS A 289 44.25 -21.95 -15.24
CA LYS A 289 45.52 -21.28 -15.54
C LYS A 289 45.77 -20.12 -14.58
N ASP A 290 46.28 -20.44 -13.40
CA ASP A 290 47.38 -19.72 -12.74
C ASP A 290 47.55 -20.20 -11.29
N LYS A 291 48.45 -21.17 -11.10
CA LYS A 291 48.93 -21.56 -9.76
C LYS A 291 50.43 -21.29 -9.67
N LYS A 292 50.81 -20.15 -9.07
CA LYS A 292 52.08 -20.02 -8.35
C LYS A 292 52.00 -18.90 -7.30
N GLY A 293 51.80 -19.30 -6.05
CA GLY A 293 51.87 -18.40 -4.91
C GLY A 293 51.47 -19.08 -3.60
N LYS A 294 52.45 -19.56 -2.82
CA LYS A 294 52.25 -20.04 -1.45
C LYS A 294 51.80 -18.86 -0.56
N ARG A 295 50.53 -18.84 -0.15
CA ARG A 295 50.06 -18.03 0.99
C ARG A 295 49.34 -18.92 1.98
N LYS A 296 49.78 -18.86 3.24
CA LYS A 296 49.24 -19.58 4.40
C LYS A 296 47.75 -19.25 4.58
N ALA A 297 46.91 -20.28 4.60
CA ALA A 297 45.49 -20.19 4.93
C ALA A 297 45.32 -19.85 6.42
N LYS A 298 44.54 -18.80 6.73
CA LYS A 298 43.93 -18.59 8.05
C LYS A 298 42.61 -19.39 8.09
N PRO A 299 42.22 -19.98 9.23
CA PRO A 299 41.00 -20.77 9.31
C PRO A 299 39.78 -19.85 9.18
N ALA A 300 38.94 -20.14 8.20
CA ALA A 300 37.66 -19.48 7.99
C ALA A 300 36.68 -19.86 9.10
N THR A 301 35.98 -18.86 9.61
CA THR A 301 34.90 -18.99 10.59
C THR A 301 33.72 -19.74 9.98
N SER A 302 33.12 -20.65 10.75
CA SER A 302 32.02 -21.56 10.38
C SER A 302 30.81 -20.86 9.74
N GLY A 303 30.73 -20.87 8.41
CA GLY A 303 29.49 -20.67 7.67
C GLY A 303 28.82 -22.03 7.39
N PRO A 304 27.48 -22.09 7.28
CA PRO A 304 26.80 -23.33 6.92
C PRO A 304 27.22 -23.85 5.53
N PRO A 305 27.16 -25.18 5.29
CA PRO A 305 27.55 -25.81 4.03
C PRO A 305 26.88 -25.21 2.78
N PRO A 306 27.50 -25.32 1.59
CA PRO A 306 27.01 -24.74 0.33
C PRO A 306 25.60 -25.22 -0.11
N ASP A 307 25.08 -26.31 0.47
CA ASP A 307 23.76 -26.88 0.14
C ASP A 307 22.64 -26.48 1.11
N HIS A 308 22.92 -25.62 2.10
CA HIS A 308 21.89 -25.15 3.03
C HIS A 308 21.02 -24.07 2.39
N LYS A 309 19.71 -24.33 2.37
CA LYS A 309 18.70 -23.37 1.93
C LYS A 309 17.80 -22.97 3.08
N SER A 310 17.31 -21.74 3.04
CA SER A 310 16.29 -21.26 3.97
C SER A 310 14.94 -21.27 3.27
N LEU A 311 13.96 -21.86 3.93
CA LEU A 311 12.58 -21.93 3.47
C LEU A 311 11.71 -21.14 4.42
N TRP A 312 10.91 -20.22 3.88
CA TRP A 312 9.94 -19.45 4.66
C TRP A 312 8.53 -19.95 4.39
N ILE A 313 7.82 -20.26 5.47
CA ILE A 313 6.45 -20.75 5.48
C ILE A 313 5.59 -19.70 6.19
N ARG A 314 4.69 -19.04 5.47
CA ARG A 314 3.76 -18.04 6.01
C ARG A 314 2.42 -18.65 6.32
N VAL A 315 2.00 -18.53 7.58
CA VAL A 315 0.75 -19.09 8.10
C VAL A 315 -0.04 -18.05 8.88
N HIS A 316 -1.35 -18.25 8.94
CA HIS A 316 -2.23 -17.42 9.75
C HIS A 316 -1.96 -17.64 11.25
N PRO A 317 -1.94 -16.58 12.10
CA PRO A 317 -1.54 -16.68 13.51
C PRO A 317 -2.38 -17.65 14.34
N SER A 318 -3.66 -17.85 14.01
CA SER A 318 -4.53 -18.79 14.76
C SER A 318 -4.10 -20.25 14.63
N VAL A 319 -3.43 -20.61 13.54
CA VAL A 319 -3.11 -22.01 13.20
C VAL A 319 -1.64 -22.34 13.43
N LEU A 320 -0.87 -21.33 13.81
CA LEU A 320 0.57 -21.41 13.92
C LEU A 320 1.09 -22.47 14.89
N VAL A 321 0.41 -22.68 16.03
CA VAL A 321 0.78 -23.75 16.98
C VAL A 321 0.65 -25.12 16.31
N ALA A 322 -0.45 -25.37 15.60
CA ALA A 322 -0.69 -26.62 14.89
C ALA A 322 0.27 -26.80 13.69
N ALA A 323 0.53 -25.72 12.94
CA ALA A 323 1.48 -25.74 11.83
C ALA A 323 2.91 -26.06 12.31
N HIS A 324 3.36 -25.41 13.38
CA HIS A 324 4.69 -25.63 13.95
C HIS A 324 4.85 -27.05 14.52
N GLN A 325 3.82 -27.58 15.18
CA GLN A 325 3.82 -28.98 15.65
C GLN A 325 3.90 -29.96 14.48
N THR A 326 3.13 -29.72 13.41
CA THR A 326 3.12 -30.58 12.23
C THR A 326 4.47 -30.58 11.51
N LEU A 327 5.04 -29.40 11.29
CA LEU A 327 6.37 -29.27 10.68
C LEU A 327 7.45 -29.92 11.54
N ARG A 328 7.35 -29.82 12.87
CA ARG A 328 8.26 -30.50 13.81
C ARG A 328 8.18 -32.01 13.69
N LEU A 329 6.96 -32.57 13.63
CA LEU A 329 6.73 -34.01 13.49
C LEU A 329 7.25 -34.53 12.14
N ALA A 330 6.99 -33.78 11.06
CA ALA A 330 7.50 -34.09 9.75
C ALA A 330 9.03 -34.05 9.70
N ALA A 331 9.63 -33.01 10.28
CA ALA A 331 11.08 -32.88 10.39
C ALA A 331 11.70 -34.04 11.17
N SER A 332 11.14 -34.43 12.34
CA SER A 332 11.67 -35.58 13.08
C SER A 332 11.58 -36.87 12.28
N SER A 333 10.45 -37.13 11.62
CA SER A 333 10.29 -38.38 10.86
C SER A 333 11.22 -38.46 9.65
N VAL A 334 11.46 -37.34 8.96
CA VAL A 334 12.39 -37.28 7.82
C VAL A 334 13.84 -37.40 8.29
N LEU A 335 14.19 -36.75 9.41
CA LEU A 335 15.53 -36.86 10.00
C LEU A 335 15.81 -38.29 10.49
N ASP A 336 14.84 -38.98 11.07
CA ASP A 336 14.99 -40.37 11.48
C ASP A 336 15.20 -41.31 10.27
N ALA A 337 14.47 -41.08 9.17
CA ALA A 337 14.70 -41.80 7.91
C ALA A 337 16.09 -41.51 7.32
N ALA A 338 16.57 -40.27 7.39
CA ALA A 338 17.92 -39.90 6.94
C ALA A 338 19.02 -40.55 7.81
N LYS A 339 18.82 -40.61 9.13
CA LYS A 339 19.72 -41.31 10.07
C LYS A 339 19.78 -42.81 9.81
N GLN A 340 18.64 -43.44 9.53
CA GLN A 340 18.59 -44.85 9.14
C GLN A 340 19.36 -45.09 7.83
N ALA A 341 19.35 -44.13 6.91
CA ALA A 341 20.17 -44.14 5.70
C ALA A 341 21.65 -43.75 5.93
N GLY A 342 22.08 -43.55 7.18
CA GLY A 342 23.46 -43.24 7.54
C GLY A 342 23.90 -41.78 7.31
N ARG A 343 22.96 -40.85 7.08
CA ARG A 343 23.25 -39.42 6.93
C ARG A 343 22.90 -38.68 8.21
N ASP A 344 23.89 -38.10 8.88
CA ASP A 344 23.66 -37.20 10.01
C ASP A 344 23.44 -35.78 9.48
N VAL A 345 22.18 -35.34 9.49
CA VAL A 345 21.76 -34.04 8.97
C VAL A 345 21.02 -33.28 10.06
N THR A 346 21.28 -31.98 10.16
CA THR A 346 20.57 -31.08 11.07
C THR A 346 19.64 -30.15 10.29
N VAL A 347 18.45 -29.92 10.84
CA VAL A 347 17.49 -28.94 10.35
C VAL A 347 17.17 -27.99 11.49
N GLU A 348 17.34 -26.69 11.25
CA GLU A 348 16.97 -25.65 12.21
C GLU A 348 15.60 -25.09 11.86
N MET A 349 14.77 -24.88 12.88
CA MET A 349 13.45 -24.27 12.73
C MET A 349 13.35 -23.04 13.63
N ALA A 350 13.14 -21.88 13.02
CA ALA A 350 13.02 -20.60 13.70
C ALA A 350 11.64 -19.97 13.49
N ASP A 351 11.08 -19.40 14.56
CA ASP A 351 9.88 -18.59 14.49
C ASP A 351 10.26 -17.11 14.35
N LEU A 352 9.93 -16.51 13.20
CA LEU A 352 10.28 -15.12 12.86
C LEU A 352 9.14 -14.13 13.15
N ARG A 353 8.20 -14.48 14.03
CA ARG A 353 7.17 -13.55 14.51
C ARG A 353 7.78 -12.23 15.00
N GLU A 354 7.14 -11.11 14.63
CA GLU A 354 7.50 -9.75 15.02
C GLU A 354 8.87 -9.23 14.51
N HIS A 355 9.60 -10.02 13.72
CA HIS A 355 10.86 -9.61 13.11
C HIS A 355 10.68 -9.13 11.65
N LEU A 356 9.64 -9.62 10.98
CA LEU A 356 9.31 -9.27 9.61
C LEU A 356 7.99 -8.52 9.54
N ASN A 357 7.99 -7.39 8.83
CA ASN A 357 6.79 -6.66 8.48
C ASN A 357 6.45 -6.90 7.02
N VAL A 358 5.18 -7.19 6.75
CA VAL A 358 4.70 -7.50 5.41
C VAL A 358 3.58 -6.54 5.05
N PHE A 359 3.77 -5.82 3.94
CA PHE A 359 2.77 -4.92 3.38
C PHE A 359 2.30 -5.43 2.02
N GLU A 360 1.01 -5.70 1.92
CA GLU A 360 0.38 -6.11 0.67
C GLU A 360 -0.12 -4.88 -0.08
N ILE A 361 0.47 -4.62 -1.24
CA ILE A 361 0.09 -3.49 -2.09
C ILE A 361 -0.67 -4.04 -3.28
N MET A 362 -1.94 -3.66 -3.40
CA MET A 362 -2.86 -4.12 -4.44
C MET A 362 -3.20 -3.00 -5.43
N GLY A 363 -3.48 -3.39 -6.68
CA GLY A 363 -3.99 -2.53 -7.74
C GLY A 363 -2.96 -2.19 -8.84
N PRO A 364 -3.42 -1.72 -10.02
CA PRO A 364 -2.57 -1.57 -11.19
C PRO A 364 -1.49 -0.51 -11.05
N LYS A 365 -1.65 0.46 -10.14
CA LYS A 365 -0.65 1.51 -9.89
C LYS A 365 0.31 1.18 -8.76
N ALA A 366 0.20 0.00 -8.14
CA ALA A 366 1.06 -0.42 -7.04
C ALA A 366 2.55 -0.33 -7.42
N SER A 367 2.94 -0.91 -8.56
CA SER A 367 4.34 -0.90 -9.02
C SER A 367 4.87 0.50 -9.29
N GLN A 368 4.03 1.41 -9.79
CA GLN A 368 4.40 2.81 -10.00
C GLN A 368 4.67 3.53 -8.67
N VAL A 369 3.84 3.27 -7.65
CA VAL A 369 4.04 3.82 -6.31
C VAL A 369 5.31 3.28 -5.67
N ILE A 370 5.55 1.96 -5.77
CA ILE A 370 6.76 1.32 -5.24
C ILE A 370 8.01 1.92 -5.90
N LYS A 371 8.04 2.03 -7.23
CA LYS A 371 9.15 2.64 -7.98
C LYS A 371 9.37 4.11 -7.61
N GLY A 372 8.30 4.85 -7.28
CA GLY A 372 8.41 6.25 -6.87
C GLY A 372 8.95 6.44 -5.45
N VAL A 373 8.74 5.46 -4.56
CA VAL A 373 9.12 5.53 -3.15
C VAL A 373 10.48 4.87 -2.88
N LEU A 374 10.71 3.68 -3.42
CA LEU A 374 11.94 2.92 -3.22
C LEU A 374 12.99 3.34 -4.25
N LYS A 375 14.19 3.68 -3.76
CA LYS A 375 15.35 3.95 -4.59
C LYS A 375 16.42 2.89 -4.31
N PRO A 376 16.99 2.25 -5.33
CA PRO A 376 18.11 1.35 -5.12
C PRO A 376 19.29 2.15 -4.57
N VAL A 377 19.98 1.57 -3.60
CA VAL A 377 21.22 2.11 -3.03
C VAL A 377 22.33 1.17 -3.50
N GLU A 378 23.32 1.68 -4.24
CA GLU A 378 24.42 0.89 -4.83
C GLU A 378 25.55 0.59 -3.83
N ASP A 379 25.27 0.66 -2.53
CA ASP A 379 26.33 0.86 -1.55
C ASP A 379 26.84 -0.46 -0.95
N GLN A 380 28.13 -0.74 -1.12
CA GLN A 380 28.87 -1.82 -0.45
C GLN A 380 29.16 -1.49 1.03
N SER A 381 28.29 -0.72 1.68
CA SER A 381 28.53 -0.22 3.03
C SER A 381 28.51 -1.36 4.05
N LYS A 382 29.44 -1.30 5.02
CA LYS A 382 29.61 -2.30 6.08
C LYS A 382 28.34 -2.48 6.93
N GLU A 383 27.46 -1.48 6.97
CA GLU A 383 26.16 -1.54 7.64
C GLU A 383 25.14 -2.40 6.89
N PHE A 384 25.11 -2.34 5.55
CA PHE A 384 24.22 -3.20 4.76
C PHE A 384 24.62 -4.67 4.89
N LYS A 385 25.93 -4.97 4.91
CA LYS A 385 26.44 -6.31 5.23
C LYS A 385 26.04 -6.75 6.65
N LYS A 386 25.98 -5.85 7.62
CA LYS A 386 25.48 -6.17 8.97
C LYS A 386 23.98 -6.48 8.99
N VAL A 387 23.16 -5.82 8.18
CA VAL A 387 21.72 -6.12 8.09
C VAL A 387 21.47 -7.44 7.34
N SER A 388 22.18 -7.70 6.24
CA SER A 388 22.08 -8.96 5.50
C SER A 388 22.59 -10.16 6.31
N THR A 389 23.64 -9.97 7.10
CA THR A 389 24.17 -11.01 8.02
C THR A 389 23.36 -11.07 9.32
N GLY A 390 22.75 -9.96 9.74
CA GLY A 390 21.88 -9.85 10.91
C GLY A 390 20.55 -10.57 10.72
N ALA A 391 20.02 -10.61 9.49
CA ALA A 391 18.89 -11.48 9.15
C ALA A 391 19.23 -12.97 9.34
N SER A 392 20.50 -13.36 9.20
CA SER A 392 20.99 -14.72 9.45
C SER A 392 21.49 -14.95 10.89
N LEU A 393 21.64 -13.90 11.71
CA LEU A 393 22.14 -13.98 13.10
C LEU A 393 21.06 -13.65 14.15
N ALA A 394 19.88 -13.16 13.74
CA ALA A 394 18.76 -12.86 14.63
C ALA A 394 18.02 -14.12 15.14
N VAL A 395 18.43 -15.31 14.69
CA VAL A 395 18.07 -16.60 15.30
C VAL A 395 18.97 -16.84 16.53
N LYS A 396 18.82 -16.00 17.56
CA LYS A 396 19.17 -16.39 18.93
C LYS A 396 17.93 -16.23 19.78
N PRO A 397 17.44 -17.30 20.43
CA PRO A 397 16.29 -17.19 21.29
C PRO A 397 16.59 -16.15 22.37
N ARG A 398 15.76 -15.12 22.48
CA ARG A 398 15.66 -14.37 23.73
C ARG A 398 15.25 -15.39 24.79
N SER A 399 16.20 -15.72 25.66
CA SER A 399 15.93 -16.43 26.90
C SER A 399 14.71 -15.80 27.55
N SER A 400 13.68 -16.60 27.73
CA SER A 400 12.55 -16.31 28.59
C SER A 400 13.04 -15.88 29.97
N TYR A 401 12.52 -14.75 30.45
CA TYR A 401 12.37 -14.44 31.86
C TYR A 401 10.87 -14.39 32.17
#